data_AF-A0A358DPM5-F1
#
_entry.id   AF-A0A358DPM5-F1
#
_cell.length_a   1.000
_cell.length_b   1.000
_cell.length_c   1.000
_cell.angle_alpha   90.00
_cell.angle_beta   90.00
_cell.angle_gamma   90.00
#
_symmetry.space_group_name_H-M   'P 1'
#
loop_
_entity.id
_entity.type
_entity.pdbx_description
1 polymer ?
#
loop_
_entity_poly.entity_id
_entity_poly.type
_entity_poly.pdbx_seq_one_letter_code
_entity_poly.pdbx_strand_id
1 'polypeptide(L)'
;MGELIMAELRGVYGIFRHQDDLIQAASQVNKRNYSDWDCFTPYPVHGLDDAMGLSRSWIPWITLVAGLTGTMTAIVLQVAIMVYNWPMNFGGRPFLSFPDFVPIMFELTVLFGGLATWACVFVSQGMPTLNPTIIDPRVGDDRFALYIGASNEKFDLVEVRAYLTQLGADEVCEHFDKDADSTQRLIDGVEQAATGGAS
;
A
#
# COMPACT_ATOMS: atom_id res chain seq x y z
N MET A 1 -36.46 -18.26 8.95
CA MET A 1 -35.39 -19.07 9.58
C MET A 1 -34.11 -18.34 9.27
N GLY A 2 -33.73 -17.44 10.17
CA GLY A 2 -32.77 -16.37 9.93
C GLY A 2 -31.34 -16.88 9.87
N GLU A 3 -30.68 -16.56 8.78
CA GLU A 3 -29.23 -16.61 8.68
C GLU A 3 -28.71 -15.47 9.57
N LEU A 4 -28.36 -15.79 10.82
CA LEU A 4 -27.59 -14.88 11.66
C LEU A 4 -26.23 -14.72 10.99
N ILE A 5 -26.04 -13.60 10.28
CA ILE A 5 -24.74 -13.22 9.74
C ILE A 5 -23.85 -12.89 10.94
N MET A 6 -23.01 -13.85 11.32
CA MET A 6 -21.98 -13.64 12.33
C MET A 6 -21.00 -12.62 11.80
N ALA A 7 -20.62 -11.65 12.63
CA ALA A 7 -19.52 -10.76 12.32
C ALA A 7 -18.27 -11.60 12.03
N GLU A 8 -17.84 -11.61 10.76
CA GLU A 8 -16.66 -12.36 10.36
C GLU A 8 -15.43 -11.62 10.88
N LEU A 9 -14.66 -12.31 11.72
CA LEU A 9 -13.40 -11.83 12.23
C LEU A 9 -12.40 -11.78 11.08
N ARG A 10 -11.97 -10.59 10.69
CA ARG A 10 -10.93 -10.40 9.67
C ARG A 10 -9.53 -10.61 10.20
N GLY A 11 -9.31 -10.32 11.48
CA GLY A 11 -7.99 -10.49 12.11
C GLY A 11 -7.90 -9.86 13.49
N VAL A 12 -6.70 -9.88 14.05
CA VAL A 12 -6.36 -9.29 15.35
C VAL A 12 -5.17 -8.37 15.16
N TYR A 13 -5.16 -7.23 15.84
CA TYR A 13 -4.03 -6.33 15.84
C TYR A 13 -3.58 -5.95 17.24
N GLY A 14 -2.27 -5.81 17.41
CA GLY A 14 -1.63 -5.28 18.60
C GLY A 14 -1.18 -3.84 18.37
N ILE A 15 -1.46 -2.96 19.32
CA ILE A 15 -1.01 -1.56 19.31
C ILE A 15 0.26 -1.44 20.16
N PHE A 16 1.25 -0.71 19.64
CA PHE A 16 2.52 -0.43 20.29
C PHE A 16 2.75 1.09 20.37
N ARG A 17 3.38 1.53 21.45
CA ARG A 17 3.77 2.93 21.65
C ARG A 17 5.13 3.30 21.06
N HIS A 18 6.07 2.36 20.97
CA HIS A 18 7.43 2.60 20.51
C HIS A 18 7.76 1.78 19.26
N GLN A 19 8.51 2.39 18.34
CA GLN A 19 8.93 1.74 17.09
C GLN A 19 9.82 0.51 17.32
N ASP A 20 10.66 0.52 18.36
CA ASP A 20 11.61 -0.58 18.62
C ASP A 20 10.89 -1.85 19.05
N ASP A 21 9.77 -1.71 19.78
CA ASP A 21 8.91 -2.81 20.19
C ASP A 21 8.23 -3.43 18.96
N LEU A 22 7.76 -2.60 18.03
CA LEU A 22 7.19 -3.05 16.76
C LEU A 22 8.21 -3.84 15.92
N ILE A 23 9.44 -3.33 15.77
CA ILE A 23 10.50 -4.01 14.99
C ILE A 23 10.80 -5.39 15.59
N GLN A 24 10.90 -5.48 16.92
CA GLN A 24 11.12 -6.76 17.60
C GLN A 24 9.94 -7.70 17.42
N ALA A 25 8.70 -7.20 17.55
CA ALA A 25 7.49 -7.96 17.31
C ALA A 25 7.42 -8.49 15.87
N ALA A 26 7.66 -7.64 14.88
CA ALA A 26 7.71 -7.99 13.47
C ALA A 26 8.74 -9.10 13.18
N SER A 27 9.96 -8.99 13.74
CA SER A 27 10.99 -10.04 13.57
C SER A 27 10.55 -11.38 14.15
N GLN A 28 9.84 -11.39 15.28
CA GLN A 28 9.33 -12.61 15.89
C GLN A 28 8.15 -13.20 15.11
N VAL A 29 7.23 -12.36 14.62
CA VAL A 29 6.10 -12.76 13.78
C VAL A 29 6.60 -13.37 12.45
N ASN A 30 7.59 -12.73 11.82
CA ASN A 30 8.22 -13.24 10.61
C ASN A 30 8.82 -14.64 10.80
N LYS A 31 9.52 -14.89 11.93
CA LYS A 31 10.06 -16.23 12.27
C LYS A 31 9.00 -17.32 12.39
N ARG A 32 7.76 -16.98 12.76
CA ARG A 32 6.65 -17.94 12.84
C ARG A 32 6.03 -18.27 11.46
N ASN A 33 6.43 -17.56 10.41
CA ASN A 33 5.93 -17.71 9.04
C ASN A 33 4.40 -17.60 8.98
N TYR A 34 3.85 -16.51 9.53
CA TYR A 34 2.49 -16.10 9.23
C TYR A 34 2.46 -15.55 7.78
N SER A 35 1.46 -15.92 6.99
CA SER A 35 1.32 -15.51 5.58
C SER A 35 0.59 -14.17 5.41
N ASP A 36 -0.40 -13.89 6.24
CA ASP A 36 -1.26 -12.71 6.16
C ASP A 36 -1.09 -11.83 7.41
N TRP A 37 -0.10 -10.95 7.38
CA TRP A 37 0.18 -10.00 8.44
C TRP A 37 0.87 -8.76 7.88
N ASP A 38 0.67 -7.62 8.52
CA ASP A 38 1.26 -6.36 8.10
C ASP A 38 1.52 -5.44 9.30
N CYS A 39 2.41 -4.48 9.15
CA CYS A 39 2.73 -3.47 10.15
C CYS A 39 2.29 -2.09 9.66
N PHE A 40 1.47 -1.42 10.46
CA PHE A 40 1.01 -0.08 10.16
C PHE A 40 1.73 0.93 11.06
N THR A 41 2.32 1.93 10.42
CA THR A 41 3.16 2.93 11.09
C THR A 41 2.80 4.34 10.61
N PRO A 42 2.77 5.34 11.50
CA PRO A 42 2.44 6.73 11.14
C PRO A 42 3.51 7.37 10.25
N TYR A 43 4.74 6.85 10.28
CA TYR A 43 5.87 7.30 9.48
C TYR A 43 6.77 6.12 9.11
N PRO A 44 7.68 6.28 8.12
CA PRO A 44 8.61 5.23 7.73
C PRO A 44 9.58 4.89 8.86
N VAL A 45 9.54 3.65 9.34
CA VAL A 45 10.45 3.14 10.38
C VAL A 45 11.61 2.41 9.71
N HIS A 46 12.84 2.85 9.97
CA HIS A 46 14.05 2.23 9.43
C HIS A 46 14.27 0.83 10.02
N GLY A 47 14.49 -0.18 9.16
CA GLY A 47 14.76 -1.56 9.58
C GLY A 47 13.50 -2.40 9.83
N LEU A 48 12.30 -1.82 9.68
CA LEU A 48 11.06 -2.59 9.75
C LEU A 48 10.92 -3.51 8.53
N ASP A 49 11.33 -3.05 7.35
CA ASP A 49 11.40 -3.81 6.10
C ASP A 49 12.28 -5.06 6.23
N ASP A 50 13.47 -4.90 6.82
CA ASP A 50 14.38 -6.01 7.12
C ASP A 50 13.79 -6.97 8.16
N ALA A 51 13.13 -6.44 9.21
CA ALA A 51 12.48 -7.26 10.23
C ALA A 51 11.30 -8.07 9.67
N MET A 52 10.52 -7.47 8.77
CA MET A 52 9.44 -8.12 8.04
C MET A 52 9.94 -9.11 6.97
N GLY A 53 11.21 -9.01 6.56
CA GLY A 53 11.77 -9.86 5.51
C GLY A 53 11.22 -9.52 4.12
N LEU A 54 10.86 -8.26 3.89
CA LEU A 54 10.32 -7.81 2.61
C LEU A 54 11.39 -7.84 1.52
N SER A 55 11.02 -8.35 0.35
CA SER A 55 11.90 -8.33 -0.82
C SER A 55 11.94 -6.93 -1.45
N ARG A 56 13.02 -6.64 -2.17
CA ARG A 56 13.17 -5.36 -2.87
C ARG A 56 12.06 -5.18 -3.91
N SER A 57 11.46 -3.99 -3.93
CA SER A 57 10.42 -3.64 -4.91
C SER A 57 10.91 -3.75 -6.36
N TRP A 58 10.04 -4.25 -7.23
CA TRP A 58 10.24 -4.39 -8.68
C TRP A 58 9.94 -3.11 -9.46
N ILE A 59 9.34 -2.10 -8.82
CA ILE A 59 8.96 -0.81 -9.42
C ILE A 59 10.13 -0.11 -10.16
N PRO A 60 11.37 -0.06 -9.62
CA PRO A 60 12.47 0.62 -10.31
C PRO A 60 12.79 0.05 -11.69
N TRP A 61 12.54 -1.24 -11.92
CA TRP A 61 12.75 -1.87 -13.23
C TRP A 61 11.76 -1.35 -14.27
N ILE A 62 10.50 -1.12 -13.88
CA ILE A 62 9.51 -0.49 -14.77
C ILE A 62 9.93 0.93 -15.09
N THR A 63 10.33 1.70 -14.08
CA THR A 63 10.81 3.08 -14.26
C THR A 63 11.96 3.14 -15.26
N LEU A 64 12.91 2.21 -15.16
CA LEU A 64 14.05 2.14 -16.08
C LEU A 64 13.61 1.86 -17.52
N VAL A 65 12.76 0.85 -17.71
CA VAL A 65 12.26 0.48 -19.05
C VAL A 65 11.46 1.64 -19.65
N ALA A 66 10.60 2.28 -18.87
CA ALA A 66 9.83 3.45 -19.30
C ALA A 66 10.70 4.66 -19.62
N GLY A 67 11.76 4.91 -18.82
CA GLY A 67 12.73 5.96 -19.13
C GLY A 67 13.42 5.71 -20.47
N LEU A 68 13.90 4.48 -20.70
CA LEU A 68 14.56 4.10 -21.96
C LEU A 68 13.61 4.24 -23.16
N THR A 69 12.34 3.85 -23.03
CA THR A 69 11.36 4.06 -24.10
C THR A 69 11.09 5.56 -24.33
N GLY A 70 11.09 6.39 -23.28
CA GLY A 70 11.03 7.84 -23.39
C GLY A 70 12.21 8.42 -24.16
N THR A 71 13.44 8.00 -23.86
CA THR A 71 14.65 8.41 -24.59
C THR A 71 14.58 8.01 -26.06
N MET A 72 14.20 6.75 -26.35
CA MET A 72 14.07 6.26 -27.72
C MET A 72 12.99 7.02 -28.50
N THR A 73 11.86 7.31 -27.85
CA THR A 73 10.79 8.12 -28.45
C THR A 73 11.28 9.51 -28.80
N ALA A 74 12.06 10.16 -27.94
CA ALA A 74 12.63 11.47 -28.20
C ALA A 74 13.57 11.47 -29.41
N ILE A 75 14.49 10.50 -29.48
CA ILE A 75 15.42 10.34 -30.60
C ILE A 75 14.64 10.14 -31.91
N VAL A 76 13.70 9.20 -31.92
CA VAL A 76 12.89 8.89 -33.11
C VAL A 76 12.09 10.11 -33.55
N LEU A 77 11.44 10.82 -32.61
CA LEU A 77 10.65 12.01 -32.91
C LEU A 77 11.51 13.12 -33.54
N GLN A 78 12.64 13.43 -32.94
CA GLN A 78 13.52 14.51 -33.41
C GLN A 78 14.13 14.18 -34.76
N VAL A 79 14.62 12.95 -34.95
CA VAL A 79 15.20 12.50 -36.22
C VAL A 79 14.12 12.47 -37.31
N ALA A 80 12.92 11.94 -37.01
CA ALA A 80 11.83 11.90 -37.97
C ALA A 80 11.44 13.30 -38.46
N ILE A 81 11.38 14.29 -37.57
CA ILE A 81 11.00 15.66 -37.94
C ILE A 81 12.16 16.38 -38.65
N MET A 82 13.34 16.44 -38.02
CA MET A 82 14.45 17.30 -38.47
C MET A 82 15.24 16.76 -39.65
N VAL A 83 15.20 15.44 -39.89
CA VAL A 83 15.95 14.80 -40.99
C VAL A 83 15.02 14.39 -42.12
N TYR A 84 13.88 13.77 -41.82
CA TYR A 84 13.04 13.15 -42.84
C TYR A 84 11.86 14.00 -43.28
N ASN A 85 11.08 14.56 -42.34
CA ASN A 85 9.83 15.24 -42.67
C ASN A 85 10.08 16.69 -43.12
N TRP A 86 10.83 17.46 -42.34
CA TRP A 86 11.07 18.88 -42.61
C TRP A 86 12.51 19.28 -42.26
N PRO A 87 13.49 18.95 -43.12
CA PRO A 87 14.86 19.38 -42.93
C PRO A 87 14.99 20.89 -43.15
N MET A 88 15.03 21.66 -42.06
CA MET A 88 15.25 23.11 -42.07
C MET A 88 16.65 23.43 -41.57
N ASN A 89 17.37 24.28 -42.32
CA ASN A 89 18.71 24.72 -41.93
C ASN A 89 18.60 25.89 -40.94
N PHE A 90 18.89 25.63 -39.67
CA PHE A 90 18.98 26.66 -38.62
C PHE A 90 20.43 27.11 -38.44
N GLY A 91 20.77 28.29 -38.96
CA GLY A 91 22.06 28.93 -38.69
C GLY A 91 23.29 28.17 -39.19
N GLY A 92 23.15 27.32 -40.21
CA GLY A 92 24.25 26.57 -40.82
C GLY A 92 24.69 25.31 -40.07
N ARG A 93 23.97 24.91 -39.02
CA ARG A 93 24.28 23.72 -38.22
C ARG A 93 23.84 22.43 -38.93
N PRO A 94 24.52 21.29 -38.68
CA PRO A 94 24.06 20.01 -39.20
C PRO A 94 22.67 19.67 -38.63
N PHE A 95 21.82 19.05 -39.46
CA PHE A 95 20.45 18.65 -39.08
C PHE A 95 20.39 17.72 -37.85
N LEU A 96 21.48 16.99 -37.58
CA LEU A 96 21.63 16.14 -36.41
C LEU A 96 22.62 16.76 -35.40
N SER A 97 22.24 17.88 -34.80
CA SER A 97 23.01 18.55 -33.75
C SER A 97 22.68 17.93 -32.38
N PHE A 98 23.38 16.85 -32.02
CA PHE A 98 23.12 16.10 -30.78
C PHE A 98 23.04 16.95 -29.49
N PRO A 99 23.89 17.98 -29.27
CA PRO A 99 23.80 18.81 -28.07
C PRO A 99 22.45 19.55 -27.93
N ASP A 100 21.86 19.95 -29.05
CA ASP A 100 20.59 20.71 -29.07
C ASP A 100 19.39 19.79 -28.73
N PHE A 101 19.57 18.47 -28.87
CA PHE A 101 18.54 17.45 -28.63
C PHE A 101 18.49 16.95 -27.18
N VAL A 102 19.58 17.13 -26.43
CA VAL A 102 19.72 16.65 -25.04
C VAL A 102 18.58 17.15 -24.14
N PRO A 103 18.17 18.43 -24.15
CA PRO A 103 17.10 18.89 -23.28
C PRO A 103 15.79 18.13 -23.52
N ILE A 104 15.38 17.96 -24.77
CA ILE A 104 14.13 17.26 -25.12
C ILE A 104 14.23 15.75 -24.79
N MET A 105 15.38 15.12 -25.02
CA MET A 105 15.60 13.72 -24.64
C MET A 105 15.50 13.53 -23.12
N PHE A 106 16.07 14.44 -22.34
CA PHE A 106 15.98 14.42 -20.89
C PHE A 106 14.53 14.55 -20.42
N GLU A 107 13.79 15.54 -20.93
CA GLU A 107 12.39 15.77 -20.55
C GLU A 107 11.49 14.55 -20.84
N LEU A 108 11.59 13.96 -22.03
CA LEU A 108 10.78 12.77 -22.37
C LEU A 108 11.16 11.55 -21.54
N THR A 109 12.45 11.40 -21.20
CA THR A 109 12.92 10.31 -20.33
C THR A 109 12.31 10.44 -18.93
N VAL A 110 12.35 11.64 -18.35
CA VAL A 110 11.79 11.89 -17.01
C VAL A 110 10.26 11.82 -17.03
N LEU A 111 9.61 12.32 -18.08
CA LEU A 111 8.16 12.26 -18.24
C LEU A 111 7.65 10.81 -18.28
N PHE A 112 8.22 9.96 -19.14
CA PHE A 112 7.80 8.56 -19.26
C PHE A 112 8.14 7.78 -17.99
N GLY A 113 9.34 7.95 -17.45
CA GLY A 113 9.74 7.31 -16.20
C GLY A 113 8.84 7.70 -15.02
N GLY A 114 8.54 8.99 -14.87
CA GLY A 114 7.69 9.51 -13.80
C GLY A 114 6.25 9.01 -13.90
N LEU A 115 5.62 9.13 -15.08
CA LEU A 115 4.24 8.68 -15.29
C LEU A 115 4.09 7.16 -15.11
N ALA A 116 5.04 6.37 -15.62
CA ALA A 116 5.02 4.92 -15.46
C ALA A 116 5.20 4.50 -13.99
N THR A 117 6.08 5.18 -13.26
CA THR A 117 6.29 4.92 -11.83
C THR A 117 5.04 5.25 -11.03
N TRP A 118 4.45 6.42 -11.27
CA TRP A 118 3.22 6.86 -10.63
C TRP A 118 2.08 5.86 -10.89
N ALA A 119 1.85 5.49 -12.15
CA ALA A 119 0.83 4.51 -12.51
C ALA A 119 1.09 3.14 -11.88
N CYS A 120 2.35 2.69 -11.84
CA CYS A 120 2.72 1.42 -11.23
C CYS A 120 2.42 1.38 -9.73
N VAL A 121 2.72 2.45 -8.99
CA VAL A 121 2.42 2.51 -7.55
C VAL A 121 0.92 2.44 -7.33
N PHE A 122 0.12 3.16 -8.12
CA PHE A 122 -1.34 3.12 -8.02
C PHE A 122 -1.88 1.71 -8.21
N VAL A 123 -1.43 1.00 -9.26
CA VAL A 123 -1.86 -0.37 -9.54
C VAL A 123 -1.36 -1.35 -8.49
N SER A 124 -0.10 -1.26 -8.08
CA SER A 124 0.51 -2.18 -7.10
C SER A 124 -0.11 -2.06 -5.72
N GLN A 125 -0.61 -0.88 -5.35
CA GLN A 125 -1.24 -0.63 -4.05
C GLN A 125 -2.77 -0.78 -4.10
N GLY A 126 -3.35 -1.14 -5.25
CA GLY A 126 -4.80 -1.27 -5.40
C GLY A 126 -5.57 0.05 -5.26
N MET A 127 -4.92 1.18 -5.54
CA MET A 127 -5.52 2.52 -5.48
C MET A 127 -6.17 2.89 -6.82
N PRO A 128 -7.33 3.59 -6.84
CA PRO A 128 -8.04 4.17 -5.70
C PRO A 128 -9.02 3.17 -5.06
N THR A 129 -8.82 2.87 -3.77
CA THR A 129 -9.78 2.11 -2.98
C THR A 129 -10.86 3.07 -2.46
N LEU A 130 -12.13 2.81 -2.78
CA LEU A 130 -13.25 3.70 -2.42
C LEU A 130 -13.56 3.70 -0.91
N ASN A 131 -13.35 2.57 -0.24
CA ASN A 131 -13.61 2.41 1.19
C ASN A 131 -12.39 1.76 1.87
N PRO A 132 -11.37 2.54 2.27
CA PRO A 132 -10.23 1.98 2.98
C PRO A 132 -10.66 1.43 4.34
N THR A 133 -10.16 0.25 4.67
CA THR A 133 -10.33 -0.35 5.98
C THR A 133 -9.31 0.26 6.93
N ILE A 134 -9.78 1.18 7.78
CA ILE A 134 -8.96 1.77 8.85
C ILE A 134 -9.06 0.84 10.05
N ILE A 135 -7.91 0.32 10.49
CA ILE A 135 -7.82 -0.58 11.63
C ILE A 135 -8.04 0.20 12.93
N ASP A 136 -7.24 1.25 13.13
CA ASP A 136 -7.37 2.20 14.23
C ASP A 136 -6.96 3.60 13.76
N PRO A 137 -7.74 4.66 14.05
CA PRO A 137 -7.42 6.02 13.63
C PRO A 137 -6.10 6.56 14.21
N ARG A 138 -5.64 6.05 15.36
CA ARG A 138 -4.41 6.49 16.04
C ARG A 138 -3.14 6.04 15.32
N VAL A 139 -3.24 5.04 14.46
CA VAL A 139 -2.11 4.53 13.66
C VAL A 139 -1.57 5.58 12.69
N GLY A 140 -2.42 6.53 12.27
CA GLY A 140 -2.00 7.67 11.46
C GLY A 140 -1.42 8.84 12.26
N ASP A 141 -1.43 8.79 13.59
CA ASP A 141 -1.00 9.89 14.48
C ASP A 141 0.21 9.49 15.32
N ASP A 142 0.02 8.70 16.38
CA ASP A 142 1.03 8.45 17.42
C ASP A 142 1.23 6.98 17.81
N ARG A 143 0.54 6.04 17.15
CA ARG A 143 0.58 4.61 17.48
C ARG A 143 1.07 3.75 16.33
N PHE A 144 1.71 2.64 16.68
CA PHE A 144 2.12 1.61 15.74
C PHE A 144 1.19 0.41 15.90
N ALA A 145 0.87 -0.29 14.82
CA ALA A 145 0.05 -1.49 14.88
C ALA A 145 0.69 -2.65 14.13
N LEU A 146 0.59 -3.85 14.69
CA LEU A 146 0.90 -5.10 14.00
C LEU A 146 -0.40 -5.88 13.83
N TYR A 147 -0.77 -6.18 12.60
CA TYR A 147 -2.00 -6.87 12.23
C TYR A 147 -1.69 -8.30 11.80
N ILE A 148 -2.48 -9.26 12.28
CA ILE A 148 -2.44 -10.66 11.85
C ILE A 148 -3.85 -11.03 11.38
N GLY A 149 -3.97 -11.38 10.09
CA GLY A 149 -5.23 -11.73 9.46
C GLY A 149 -5.70 -13.15 9.80
N ALA A 150 -7.02 -13.31 9.85
CA ALA A 150 -7.70 -14.58 10.09
C ALA A 150 -7.65 -15.52 8.87
N SER A 151 -7.25 -15.03 7.70
CA SER A 151 -7.07 -15.84 6.48
C SER A 151 -5.86 -16.79 6.55
N ASN A 152 -5.10 -16.75 7.64
CA ASN A 152 -3.92 -17.56 7.85
C ASN A 152 -4.28 -18.96 8.37
N GLU A 153 -3.71 -20.01 7.79
CA GLU A 153 -4.00 -21.41 8.19
C GLU A 153 -3.63 -21.70 9.66
N LYS A 154 -2.67 -20.97 10.23
CA LYS A 154 -2.21 -21.10 11.62
C LYS A 154 -2.92 -20.14 12.58
N PHE A 155 -4.02 -19.53 12.16
CA PHE A 155 -4.71 -18.55 12.96
C PHE A 155 -5.60 -19.23 14.02
N ASP A 156 -5.27 -19.01 15.28
CA ASP A 156 -6.16 -19.22 16.42
C ASP A 156 -6.25 -17.91 17.19
N LEU A 157 -7.48 -17.40 17.38
CA LEU A 157 -7.75 -16.13 18.07
C LEU A 157 -7.09 -16.10 19.45
N VAL A 158 -7.23 -17.18 20.23
CA VAL A 158 -6.74 -17.22 21.62
C VAL A 158 -5.22 -17.21 21.64
N GLU A 159 -4.59 -17.99 20.77
CA GLU A 159 -3.13 -18.06 20.66
C GLU A 159 -2.54 -16.74 20.16
N VAL A 160 -3.12 -16.16 19.10
CA VAL A 160 -2.65 -14.90 18.50
C VAL A 160 -2.78 -13.75 19.49
N ARG A 161 -3.89 -13.66 20.24
CA ARG A 161 -4.07 -12.64 21.27
C ARG A 161 -3.06 -12.77 22.40
N ALA A 162 -2.84 -13.98 22.90
CA ALA A 162 -1.83 -14.24 23.92
C ALA A 162 -0.42 -13.90 23.39
N TYR A 163 -0.16 -14.22 22.13
CA TYR A 163 1.12 -13.95 21.49
C TYR A 163 1.38 -12.46 21.32
N LEU A 164 0.43 -11.68 20.81
CA LEU A 164 0.56 -10.22 20.70
C LEU A 164 0.80 -9.56 22.06
N THR A 165 0.12 -10.05 23.10
CA THR A 165 0.35 -9.57 24.48
C THR A 165 1.77 -9.91 24.95
N GLN A 166 2.28 -11.11 24.64
CA GLN A 166 3.65 -11.52 24.97
C GLN A 166 4.70 -10.69 24.22
N LEU A 167 4.39 -10.24 23.01
CA LEU A 167 5.28 -9.39 22.19
C LEU A 167 5.39 -7.95 22.70
N GLY A 168 4.61 -7.56 23.72
CA GLY A 168 4.65 -6.22 24.30
C GLY A 168 3.62 -5.26 23.72
N ALA A 169 2.52 -5.75 23.12
CA ALA A 169 1.42 -4.90 22.71
C ALA A 169 0.76 -4.25 23.94
N ASP A 170 0.59 -2.92 23.90
CA ASP A 170 -0.10 -2.15 24.94
C ASP A 170 -1.61 -2.47 24.95
N GLU A 171 -2.18 -2.63 23.76
CA GLU A 171 -3.59 -2.95 23.54
C GLU A 171 -3.70 -4.03 22.45
N VAL A 172 -4.61 -4.98 22.60
CA VAL A 172 -4.90 -6.01 21.58
C VAL A 172 -6.38 -5.97 21.25
N CYS A 173 -6.68 -5.75 19.98
CA CYS A 173 -8.02 -5.52 19.47
C CYS A 173 -8.35 -6.48 18.33
N GLU A 174 -9.62 -6.86 18.25
CA GLU A 174 -10.16 -7.70 17.18
C GLU A 174 -10.72 -6.81 16.06
N HIS A 175 -10.44 -7.17 14.81
CA HIS A 175 -10.90 -6.45 13.64
C HIS A 175 -12.01 -7.25 12.94
N PHE A 176 -13.23 -6.73 12.96
CA PHE A 176 -14.41 -7.33 12.34
C PHE A 176 -14.75 -6.65 11.02
N ASP A 177 -15.40 -7.39 10.11
CA ASP A 177 -15.87 -6.81 8.86
C ASP A 177 -16.93 -5.71 9.06
N LYS A 178 -16.79 -4.60 8.32
CA LYS A 178 -17.69 -3.44 8.38
C LYS A 178 -19.10 -3.78 7.89
N ASP A 179 -19.23 -4.73 6.97
CA ASP A 179 -20.52 -5.13 6.40
C ASP A 179 -21.42 -5.87 7.42
N ALA A 180 -20.79 -6.54 8.39
CA ALA A 180 -21.50 -7.19 9.49
C ALA A 180 -21.83 -6.22 10.63
N ASP A 181 -20.92 -5.32 11.01
CA ASP A 181 -21.13 -4.32 12.08
C ASP A 181 -22.23 -3.30 11.73
N SER A 182 -22.31 -2.88 10.46
CA SER A 182 -23.35 -1.95 9.99
C SER A 182 -24.74 -2.61 9.95
N THR A 183 -24.83 -3.88 9.56
CA THR A 183 -26.09 -4.65 9.58
C THR A 183 -26.54 -4.94 11.01
N GLN A 184 -25.63 -5.28 11.93
CA GLN A 184 -25.95 -5.51 13.34
C GLN A 184 -26.45 -4.24 14.04
N ARG A 185 -25.81 -3.07 13.81
CA ARG A 185 -26.28 -1.78 14.35
C ARG A 185 -27.66 -1.39 13.85
N LEU A 186 -28.00 -1.74 12.61
CA LEU A 186 -29.35 -1.52 12.08
C LEU A 186 -30.38 -2.43 12.75
N ILE A 187 -30.05 -3.70 12.97
CA ILE A 187 -30.92 -4.66 13.67
C ILE A 187 -31.15 -4.21 15.12
N ASP A 188 -30.07 -3.87 15.83
CA ASP A 188 -30.13 -3.39 17.22
C ASP A 188 -30.95 -2.09 17.33
N GLY A 189 -30.81 -1.18 16.35
CA GLY A 189 -31.61 0.05 16.27
C GLY A 189 -33.10 -0.21 16.02
N VAL A 190 -33.44 -1.20 15.19
CA VAL A 190 -34.84 -1.62 14.95
C VAL A 190 -35.43 -2.30 16.18
N GLU A 191 -34.66 -3.15 16.88
CA GLU A 191 -35.11 -3.84 18.10
C GLU A 191 -35.31 -2.85 19.27
N GLN A 192 -34.44 -1.86 19.40
CA GLN A 192 -34.61 -0.77 20.37
C GLN A 192 -35.83 0.12 20.04
N ALA A 193 -36.10 0.38 18.75
CA ALA A 193 -37.29 1.11 18.33
C ALA A 193 -38.58 0.29 18.57
N ALA A 194 -38.53 -1.03 18.43
CA ALA A 194 -39.67 -1.92 18.69
C ALA A 194 -39.96 -2.09 20.19
N THR A 195 -38.94 -2.03 21.05
CA THR A 195 -39.08 -2.17 22.52
C THR A 195 -39.35 -0.84 23.24
N GLY A 196 -38.91 0.29 22.68
CA GLY A 196 -39.14 1.63 23.23
C GLY A 196 -40.54 2.24 23.00
N GLY A 197 -41.42 1.56 22.26
CA GLY A 197 -42.79 2.01 21.97
C GLY A 197 -43.88 1.52 22.94
N ALA A 198 -43.51 0.81 24.01
CA ALA A 198 -44.45 0.15 24.93
C ALA A 198 -44.46 0.74 26.36
N SER A 199 -44.16 2.02 26.53
CA SER A 199 -44.32 2.76 27.79
C SER A 199 -45.09 4.06 27.61
#